data_AF-A0A2T0Q6U4-F1
#
_entry.id   AF-A0A2T0Q6U4-F1
#
_cell.length_a   1.000
_cell.length_b   1.000
_cell.length_c   1.000
_cell.angle_alpha   90.00
_cell.angle_beta   90.00
_cell.angle_gamma   90.00
#
_symmetry.space_group_name_H-M   'P 1'
#
loop_
_entity.id
_entity.type
_entity.pdbx_description
1 polymer ?
#
loop_
_entity_poly.entity_id
_entity_poly.type
_entity_poly.pdbx_seq_one_letter_code
_entity_poly.pdbx_strand_id
1 'polypeptide(L)'
;MSVLLALGAALLYGAGDFLGGSATRRHTVWAVLLVSTPVGLAALAATALLLPGDASASALAWGALAGAAGGAGMPLLYAALAAGPMSVVAPVSALVSALLPIGYAVLGGERLAPSAYLGVALCLAAITLVGLERDAADRPARPGRGALLALVSGFGFGGFFILIQQTGDATGVWPLVAAKSAGLIVIVLSALLAAGRAVRSRAARPAVSVLAVAAGLIDALGDLLYLLAARAGLLSLAVVISSLYPAVTVLLARLVHAERLRAVQRVGLALALLGLVLVAR
;
A
#
# COMPACT_ATOMS: atom_id res chain seq x y z
N MET A 1 -7.59 5.42 -19.32
CA MET A 1 -7.68 4.07 -18.72
C MET A 1 -6.77 3.94 -17.50
N SER A 2 -5.47 4.22 -17.62
CA SER A 2 -4.48 4.19 -16.51
C SER A 2 -4.92 4.95 -15.26
N VAL A 3 -5.45 6.18 -15.40
CA VAL A 3 -5.97 6.99 -14.28
C VAL A 3 -7.08 6.28 -13.51
N LEU A 4 -8.04 5.66 -14.20
CA LEU A 4 -9.15 4.95 -13.55
C LEU A 4 -8.66 3.69 -12.82
N LEU A 5 -7.71 2.97 -13.41
CA LEU A 5 -7.09 1.80 -12.78
C LEU A 5 -6.30 2.20 -11.53
N ALA A 6 -5.51 3.27 -11.60
CA ALA A 6 -4.76 3.78 -10.45
C ALA A 6 -5.67 4.33 -9.35
N LEU A 7 -6.80 4.97 -9.70
CA LEU A 7 -7.82 5.36 -8.72
C LEU A 7 -8.47 4.15 -8.07
N GLY A 8 -8.78 3.12 -8.85
CA GLY A 8 -9.26 1.85 -8.32
C GLY A 8 -8.26 1.23 -7.34
N ALA A 9 -6.98 1.24 -7.69
CA ALA A 9 -5.91 0.79 -6.80
C ALA A 9 -5.85 1.64 -5.52
N ALA A 10 -5.93 2.97 -5.61
CA ALA A 10 -5.95 3.86 -4.44
C ALA A 10 -7.13 3.56 -3.49
N LEU A 11 -8.32 3.34 -4.05
CA LEU A 11 -9.52 2.99 -3.29
C LEU A 11 -9.35 1.66 -2.56
N LEU A 12 -8.83 0.65 -3.25
CA LEU A 12 -8.61 -0.68 -2.70
C LEU A 12 -7.50 -0.69 -1.67
N TYR A 13 -6.34 -0.09 -1.94
CA TYR A 13 -5.26 0.02 -0.96
C TYR A 13 -5.74 0.75 0.30
N GLY A 14 -6.52 1.83 0.17
CA GLY A 14 -7.00 2.57 1.33
C GLY A 14 -8.03 1.79 2.15
N ALA A 15 -8.91 1.04 1.49
CA ALA A 15 -9.81 0.10 2.15
C ALA A 15 -9.05 -1.05 2.82
N GLY A 16 -8.05 -1.61 2.16
CA GLY A 16 -7.17 -2.67 2.67
C GLY A 16 -6.42 -2.23 3.92
N ASP A 17 -5.81 -1.04 3.90
CA ASP A 17 -5.13 -0.43 5.04
C ASP A 17 -6.08 -0.20 6.22
N PHE A 18 -7.29 0.28 5.96
CA PHE A 18 -8.29 0.48 6.99
C PHE A 18 -8.70 -0.85 7.64
N LEU A 19 -8.99 -1.88 6.84
CA LEU A 19 -9.39 -3.21 7.32
C LEU A 19 -8.23 -3.91 8.05
N GLY A 20 -7.02 -3.84 7.49
CA GLY A 20 -5.79 -4.37 8.06
C GLY A 20 -5.44 -3.70 9.39
N GLY A 21 -5.42 -2.36 9.43
CA GLY A 21 -5.22 -1.58 10.65
C GLY A 21 -6.30 -1.84 11.71
N SER A 22 -7.56 -2.00 11.30
CA SER A 22 -8.65 -2.38 12.21
C SER A 22 -8.47 -3.79 12.78
N ALA A 23 -8.00 -4.74 11.96
CA ALA A 23 -7.72 -6.11 12.39
C ALA A 23 -6.53 -6.18 13.36
N THR A 24 -5.47 -5.39 13.13
CA THR A 24 -4.27 -5.36 14.01
C THR A 24 -4.51 -4.70 15.35
N ARG A 25 -5.62 -3.97 15.52
CA ARG A 25 -6.08 -3.50 16.85
C ARG A 25 -6.68 -4.62 17.70
N ARG A 26 -7.15 -5.71 17.09
CA ARG A 26 -7.78 -6.86 17.77
C ARG A 26 -6.90 -8.11 17.79
N HIS A 27 -5.97 -8.22 16.86
CA HIS A 27 -5.09 -9.36 16.67
C HIS A 27 -3.64 -8.90 16.50
N THR A 28 -2.68 -9.82 16.68
CA THR A 28 -1.27 -9.47 16.44
C THR A 28 -1.03 -9.19 14.95
N VAL A 29 -0.06 -8.33 14.65
CA VAL A 29 0.38 -8.03 13.26
C VAL A 29 0.63 -9.32 12.47
N TRP A 30 1.34 -10.27 13.07
CA TRP A 30 1.63 -11.57 12.45
C TRP A 30 0.37 -12.38 12.17
N ALA A 31 -0.60 -12.42 13.08
CA ALA A 31 -1.85 -13.16 12.85
C ALA A 31 -2.65 -12.58 11.68
N VAL A 32 -2.69 -11.25 11.54
CA VAL A 32 -3.36 -10.62 10.39
C VAL A 32 -2.61 -10.92 9.09
N LEU A 33 -1.29 -10.75 9.04
CA LEU A 33 -0.50 -10.96 7.83
C LEU A 33 -0.43 -12.41 7.37
N LEU A 34 -0.36 -13.37 8.31
CA LEU A 34 -0.36 -14.80 8.02
C LEU A 34 -1.73 -15.30 7.54
N VAL A 35 -2.79 -14.49 7.66
CA VAL A 35 -4.11 -14.77 7.07
C VAL A 35 -4.30 -14.00 5.77
N SER A 36 -4.04 -12.69 5.75
CA SER A 36 -4.29 -11.84 4.59
C SER A 36 -3.41 -12.18 3.40
N THR A 37 -2.12 -12.44 3.64
CA THR A 37 -1.15 -12.66 2.54
C THR A 37 -1.43 -13.95 1.77
N PRO A 38 -1.68 -15.11 2.42
CA PRO A 38 -2.06 -16.33 1.71
C PRO A 38 -3.39 -16.21 0.97
N VAL A 39 -4.38 -15.48 1.52
CA VAL A 39 -5.66 -15.22 0.85
C VAL A 39 -5.44 -14.41 -0.43
N GLY A 40 -4.64 -13.34 -0.37
CA GLY A 40 -4.29 -12.54 -1.54
C GLY A 40 -3.49 -13.34 -2.58
N LEU A 41 -2.55 -14.17 -2.14
CA LEU A 41 -1.80 -15.09 -3.00
C LEU A 41 -2.74 -16.07 -3.71
N ALA A 42 -3.68 -16.70 -2.98
CA ALA A 42 -4.63 -17.63 -3.56
C ALA A 42 -5.54 -16.95 -4.60
N ALA A 43 -6.00 -15.73 -4.33
CA ALA A 43 -6.80 -14.95 -5.28
C ALA A 43 -6.00 -14.61 -6.56
N LEU A 44 -4.74 -14.17 -6.42
CA LEU A 44 -3.88 -13.86 -7.57
C LEU A 44 -3.48 -15.12 -8.34
N ALA A 45 -3.22 -16.23 -7.67
CA ALA A 45 -2.94 -17.51 -8.30
C ALA A 45 -4.15 -18.01 -9.10
N ALA A 46 -5.36 -17.95 -8.52
CA ALA A 46 -6.59 -18.28 -9.24
C ALA A 46 -6.77 -17.37 -10.47
N THR A 47 -6.50 -16.07 -10.33
CA THR A 47 -6.57 -15.11 -11.45
C THR A 47 -5.54 -15.43 -12.54
N ALA A 48 -4.30 -15.78 -12.16
CA ALA A 48 -3.23 -16.13 -13.10
C ALA A 48 -3.50 -17.45 -13.86
N LEU A 49 -4.25 -18.38 -13.26
CA LEU A 49 -4.68 -19.61 -13.93
C LEU A 49 -5.83 -19.37 -14.93
N LEU A 50 -6.63 -18.31 -14.72
CA LEU A 50 -7.78 -17.97 -15.56
C LEU A 50 -7.43 -17.01 -16.71
N LEU A 51 -6.35 -16.24 -16.58
CA LEU A 51 -5.94 -15.25 -17.56
C LEU A 51 -4.66 -15.68 -18.30
N PRO A 52 -4.53 -15.37 -19.60
CA PRO A 52 -3.31 -15.63 -20.34
C PRO A 52 -2.13 -14.80 -19.78
N GLY A 53 -0.95 -15.40 -19.78
CA GLY A 53 0.29 -14.71 -19.42
C GLY A 53 1.48 -15.65 -19.34
N ASP A 54 2.65 -15.15 -19.74
CA ASP A 54 3.89 -15.92 -19.72
C ASP A 54 4.58 -15.85 -18.36
N ALA A 55 4.75 -17.00 -17.73
CA ALA A 55 5.51 -17.15 -16.48
C ALA A 55 7.03 -17.18 -16.74
N SER A 56 7.55 -16.16 -17.44
CA SER A 56 8.98 -16.10 -17.77
C SER A 56 9.84 -15.96 -16.51
N ALA A 57 11.01 -16.58 -16.49
CA ALA A 57 11.90 -16.57 -15.33
C ALA A 57 12.29 -15.15 -14.89
N SER A 58 12.50 -14.25 -15.85
CA SER A 58 12.80 -12.83 -15.58
C SER A 58 11.63 -12.11 -14.91
N ALA A 59 10.40 -12.35 -15.36
CA ALA A 59 9.21 -11.74 -14.80
C ALA A 59 8.92 -12.26 -13.39
N LEU A 60 9.10 -13.56 -13.16
CA LEU A 60 9.00 -14.16 -11.84
C LEU A 60 10.11 -13.63 -10.90
N ALA A 61 11.33 -13.42 -11.39
CA ALA A 61 12.43 -12.86 -10.60
C ALA A 61 12.16 -11.41 -10.19
N TRP A 62 11.76 -10.54 -11.13
CA TRP A 62 11.37 -9.16 -10.82
C TRP A 62 10.15 -9.10 -9.90
N GLY A 63 9.15 -9.95 -10.13
CA GLY A 63 8.00 -10.11 -9.26
C GLY A 63 8.41 -10.51 -7.84
N ALA A 64 9.28 -11.52 -7.70
CA ALA A 64 9.78 -11.96 -6.40
C ALA A 64 10.58 -10.87 -5.67
N LEU A 65 11.43 -10.12 -6.38
CA LEU A 65 12.17 -8.98 -5.82
C LEU A 65 11.22 -7.87 -5.34
N ALA A 66 10.22 -7.53 -6.16
CA ALA A 66 9.19 -6.57 -5.78
C ALA A 66 8.45 -7.03 -4.53
N GLY A 67 8.01 -8.28 -4.52
CA GLY A 67 7.31 -8.92 -3.41
C GLY A 67 8.13 -9.00 -2.13
N ALA A 68 9.43 -9.24 -2.22
CA ALA A 68 10.33 -9.23 -1.07
C ALA A 68 10.43 -7.82 -0.47
N ALA A 69 10.53 -6.78 -1.30
CA ALA A 69 10.53 -5.39 -0.84
C ALA A 69 9.21 -5.00 -0.16
N GLY A 70 8.08 -5.28 -0.81
CA GLY A 70 6.74 -5.01 -0.26
C GLY A 70 6.47 -5.84 1.01
N GLY A 71 6.83 -7.13 1.00
CA GLY A 71 6.69 -8.05 2.14
C GLY A 71 7.56 -7.70 3.33
N ALA A 72 8.71 -7.04 3.13
CA ALA A 72 9.50 -6.46 4.22
C ALA A 72 8.86 -5.18 4.77
N GLY A 73 8.25 -4.36 3.90
CA GLY A 73 7.54 -3.14 4.28
C GLY A 73 6.24 -3.39 5.05
N MET A 74 5.50 -4.45 4.70
CA MET A 74 4.15 -4.69 5.21
C MET A 74 4.07 -4.95 6.74
N PRO A 75 4.94 -5.76 7.37
CA PRO A 75 5.01 -5.86 8.83
C PRO A 75 5.31 -4.53 9.52
N LEU A 76 6.13 -3.68 8.91
CA LEU A 76 6.47 -2.36 9.44
C LEU A 76 5.27 -1.41 9.36
N LEU A 77 4.50 -1.43 8.27
CA LEU A 77 3.26 -0.66 8.13
C LEU A 77 2.25 -1.07 9.20
N TYR A 78 1.98 -2.37 9.31
CA TYR A 78 0.99 -2.87 10.27
C TYR A 78 1.43 -2.62 11.72
N ALA A 79 2.74 -2.71 12.00
CA ALA A 79 3.29 -2.32 13.29
C ALA A 79 3.17 -0.80 13.53
N ALA A 80 3.34 0.02 12.50
CA ALA A 80 3.13 1.47 12.58
C ALA A 80 1.66 1.80 12.87
N LEU A 81 0.72 1.19 12.14
CA LEU A 81 -0.73 1.37 12.31
C LEU A 81 -1.22 0.91 13.69
N ALA A 82 -0.58 -0.10 14.26
CA ALA A 82 -0.86 -0.55 15.62
C ALA A 82 -0.25 0.37 16.70
N ALA A 83 0.86 1.06 16.39
CA ALA A 83 1.61 1.87 17.35
C ALA A 83 1.30 3.38 17.32
N GLY A 84 0.62 3.86 16.29
CA GLY A 84 0.32 5.28 16.09
C GLY A 84 -1.02 5.51 15.39
N PRO A 85 -1.45 6.78 15.28
CA PRO A 85 -2.70 7.13 14.63
C PRO A 85 -2.63 6.78 13.13
N MET A 86 -3.67 6.12 12.62
CA MET A 86 -3.76 5.74 11.19
C MET A 86 -3.70 6.98 10.29
N SER A 87 -4.21 8.12 10.80
CA SER A 87 -4.18 9.42 10.14
C SER A 87 -2.77 9.94 9.89
N VAL A 88 -1.73 9.53 10.64
CA VAL A 88 -0.34 9.94 10.39
C VAL A 88 0.43 8.85 9.65
N VAL A 89 0.25 7.60 10.07
CA VAL A 89 1.03 6.47 9.56
C VAL A 89 0.80 6.23 8.08
N ALA A 90 -0.47 6.16 7.64
CA ALA A 90 -0.77 5.88 6.24
C ALA A 90 -0.24 6.98 5.30
N PRO A 91 -0.43 8.29 5.59
CA PRO A 91 0.16 9.35 4.77
C PRO A 91 1.68 9.36 4.70
N VAL A 92 2.39 9.11 5.82
CA VAL A 92 3.86 9.08 5.81
C VAL A 92 4.38 7.94 4.94
N SER A 93 3.80 6.75 5.07
CA SER A 93 4.17 5.60 4.21
C SER A 93 3.86 5.89 2.74
N ALA A 94 2.69 6.47 2.45
CA ALA A 94 2.26 6.82 1.09
C ALA A 94 3.18 7.84 0.43
N LEU A 95 3.61 8.86 1.19
CA LEU A 95 4.47 9.90 0.67
C LEU A 95 5.84 9.34 0.27
N VAL A 96 6.45 8.52 1.12
CA VAL A 96 7.75 7.90 0.83
C VAL A 96 7.65 6.91 -0.33
N SER A 97 6.60 6.07 -0.33
CA SER A 97 6.35 5.11 -1.39
C SER A 97 5.98 5.76 -2.73
N ALA A 98 5.50 7.00 -2.73
CA ALA A 98 5.26 7.79 -3.93
C ALA A 98 6.54 8.46 -4.45
N LEU A 99 7.27 9.15 -3.56
CA LEU A 99 8.43 9.96 -3.94
C LEU A 99 9.55 9.13 -4.57
N LEU A 100 9.76 7.90 -4.08
CA LEU A 100 10.84 7.04 -4.55
C LEU A 100 10.64 6.61 -6.03
N PRO A 101 9.50 6.04 -6.45
CA PRO A 101 9.24 5.74 -7.87
C PRO A 101 9.17 6.97 -8.77
N ILE A 102 8.61 8.10 -8.30
CA ILE A 102 8.59 9.34 -9.10
C ILE A 102 10.01 9.83 -9.36
N GLY A 103 10.86 9.85 -8.33
CA GLY A 103 12.26 10.22 -8.48
C GLY A 103 12.98 9.27 -9.45
N TYR A 104 12.75 7.97 -9.31
CA TYR A 104 13.29 6.96 -10.24
C TYR A 104 12.85 7.21 -11.68
N ALA A 105 11.56 7.44 -11.92
CA ALA A 105 11.00 7.68 -13.24
C ALA A 105 11.55 8.96 -13.89
N VAL A 106 11.56 10.07 -13.15
CA VAL A 106 12.08 11.37 -13.63
C VAL A 106 13.57 11.27 -13.95
N LEU A 107 14.37 10.63 -13.08
CA LEU A 107 15.79 10.40 -13.34
C LEU A 107 16.03 9.44 -14.50
N GLY A 108 15.12 8.48 -14.71
CA GLY A 108 15.08 7.59 -15.88
C GLY A 108 14.67 8.28 -17.18
N GLY A 109 14.37 9.59 -17.15
CA GLY A 109 14.02 10.38 -18.33
C GLY A 109 12.52 10.45 -18.63
N GLU A 110 11.65 10.01 -17.71
CA GLU A 110 10.21 10.14 -17.86
C GLU A 110 9.82 11.63 -17.91
N ARG A 111 9.25 12.06 -19.05
CA ARG A 111 8.84 13.46 -19.27
C ARG A 111 7.35 13.60 -19.00
N LEU A 112 7.02 14.28 -17.90
CA LEU A 112 5.66 14.64 -17.55
C LEU A 112 5.26 15.95 -18.24
N ALA A 113 3.98 16.10 -18.54
CA ALA A 113 3.44 17.40 -18.94
C ALA A 113 3.60 18.41 -17.78
N PRO A 114 3.76 19.72 -18.04
CA PRO A 114 3.81 20.74 -16.99
C PRO A 114 2.61 20.70 -16.03
N SER A 115 1.42 20.41 -16.55
CA SER A 115 0.20 20.18 -15.76
C SER A 115 0.34 19.00 -14.80
N ALA A 116 0.93 17.91 -15.25
CA ALA A 116 1.14 16.71 -14.45
C ALA A 116 2.11 16.96 -13.30
N TYR A 117 3.18 17.75 -13.47
CA TYR A 117 4.06 18.14 -12.35
C TYR A 117 3.30 18.88 -11.24
N LEU A 118 2.46 19.85 -11.61
CA LEU A 118 1.62 20.55 -10.65
C LEU A 118 0.62 19.58 -9.99
N GLY A 119 0.01 18.70 -10.77
CA GLY A 119 -0.90 17.69 -10.25
C GLY A 119 -0.25 16.74 -9.24
N VAL A 120 0.97 16.27 -9.53
CA VAL A 120 1.78 15.48 -8.59
C VAL A 120 2.06 16.26 -7.30
N ALA A 121 2.50 17.52 -7.41
CA ALA A 121 2.76 18.36 -6.24
C ALA A 121 1.50 18.53 -5.37
N LEU A 122 0.33 18.74 -5.99
CA LEU A 122 -0.95 18.85 -5.27
C LEU A 122 -1.35 17.53 -4.59
N CYS A 123 -1.15 16.38 -5.25
CA CYS A 123 -1.41 15.08 -4.65
C CYS A 123 -0.50 14.81 -3.44
N LEU A 124 0.79 15.14 -3.54
CA LEU A 124 1.74 15.00 -2.42
C LEU A 124 1.39 15.94 -1.25
N ALA A 125 0.98 17.17 -1.57
CA ALA A 125 0.48 18.12 -0.58
C ALA A 125 -0.82 17.61 0.08
N ALA A 126 -1.73 17.03 -0.70
CA ALA A 126 -2.95 16.42 -0.19
C ALA A 126 -2.67 15.27 0.78
N ILE A 127 -1.76 14.35 0.42
CA ILE A 127 -1.31 13.26 1.30
C ILE A 127 -0.80 13.85 2.62
N THR A 128 0.05 14.88 2.55
CA THR A 128 0.62 15.52 3.74
C THR A 128 -0.44 16.17 4.60
N LEU A 129 -1.38 16.93 4.01
CA LEU A 129 -2.44 17.62 4.73
C LEU A 129 -3.40 16.65 5.42
N VAL A 130 -3.75 15.54 4.76
CA VAL A 130 -4.53 14.46 5.37
C VAL A 130 -3.75 13.83 6.55
N GLY A 131 -2.41 13.85 6.48
CA GLY A 131 -1.47 13.38 7.49
C GLY A 131 -1.25 14.26 8.71
N LEU A 132 -1.62 15.54 8.67
CA LEU A 132 -1.29 16.51 9.73
C LEU A 132 -2.15 16.39 11.00
N GLU A 133 -2.94 15.32 11.15
CA GLU A 133 -3.85 15.20 12.28
C GLU A 133 -3.19 14.56 13.52
N ARG A 134 -3.41 15.22 14.67
CA ARG A 134 -3.28 14.61 16.00
C ARG A 134 -4.69 14.33 16.52
N ASP A 135 -5.04 13.06 16.69
CA ASP A 135 -6.24 12.71 17.44
C ASP A 135 -6.03 13.07 18.91
N ALA A 136 -6.92 13.91 19.46
CA ALA A 136 -6.90 14.28 20.88
C ALA A 136 -7.29 13.11 21.81
N ALA A 137 -7.86 12.05 21.23
CA ALA A 137 -8.31 10.84 21.92
C ALA A 137 -7.28 9.69 21.88
N ASP A 138 -6.24 9.79 21.05
CA ASP A 138 -5.19 8.78 21.03
C ASP A 138 -4.19 9.04 22.17
N ARG A 139 -3.95 7.99 22.98
CA ARG A 139 -2.99 7.96 24.10
C ARG A 139 -1.65 8.58 23.68
N PRO A 140 -0.79 9.02 24.63
CA PRO A 140 0.56 9.49 24.33
C PRO A 140 1.39 8.37 23.70
N ALA A 141 1.21 8.17 22.39
CA ALA A 141 2.03 7.32 21.56
C ALA A 141 3.40 8.00 21.49
N ARG A 142 4.48 7.21 21.56
CA ARG A 142 5.83 7.75 21.31
C ARG A 142 5.85 8.30 19.89
N PRO A 143 5.84 9.63 19.69
CA PRO A 143 5.44 10.22 18.41
C PRO A 143 6.35 9.82 17.23
N GLY A 144 7.58 9.39 17.53
CA GLY A 144 8.56 9.00 16.51
C GLY A 144 8.51 7.56 16.04
N ARG A 145 8.05 6.58 16.85
CA ARG A 145 8.22 5.16 16.47
C ARG A 145 7.27 4.74 15.33
N GLY A 146 6.00 5.12 15.41
CA GLY A 146 5.03 4.84 14.35
C GLY A 146 5.40 5.52 13.03
N ALA A 147 5.79 6.80 13.10
CA ALA A 147 6.24 7.56 11.94
C ALA A 147 7.52 6.98 11.31
N LEU A 148 8.51 6.57 12.12
CA LEU A 148 9.73 5.93 11.62
C LEU A 148 9.42 4.59 10.94
N LEU A 149 8.58 3.76 11.55
CA LEU A 149 8.15 2.49 10.95
C LEU A 149 7.40 2.71 9.63
N ALA A 150 6.52 3.73 9.57
CA ALA A 150 5.83 4.12 8.35
C ALA A 150 6.80 4.59 7.25
N LEU A 151 7.79 5.39 7.62
CA LEU A 151 8.82 5.88 6.70
C LEU A 151 9.64 4.72 6.12
N VAL A 152 10.12 3.80 6.98
CA VAL A 152 10.88 2.63 6.53
C VAL A 152 10.00 1.70 5.69
N SER A 153 8.73 1.53 6.06
CA SER A 153 7.76 0.76 5.28
C SER A 153 7.56 1.32 3.88
N GLY A 154 7.46 2.66 3.76
CA GLY A 154 7.30 3.34 2.48
C GLY A 154 8.42 3.05 1.48
N PHE A 155 9.66 2.82 1.93
CA PHE A 155 10.74 2.35 1.05
C PHE A 155 10.49 0.95 0.49
N GLY A 156 9.90 0.05 1.28
CA GLY A 156 9.50 -1.29 0.82
C GLY A 156 8.43 -1.23 -0.26
N PHE A 157 7.39 -0.42 -0.07
CA PHE A 157 6.32 -0.22 -1.06
C PHE A 157 6.81 0.54 -2.31
N GLY A 158 7.62 1.59 -2.14
CA GLY A 158 8.24 2.29 -3.26
C GLY A 158 9.14 1.36 -4.09
N GLY A 159 9.91 0.50 -3.42
CA GLY A 159 10.70 -0.55 -4.07
C GLY A 159 9.82 -1.53 -4.83
N PHE A 160 8.72 -2.00 -4.24
CA PHE A 160 7.73 -2.84 -4.93
C PHE A 160 7.22 -2.18 -6.21
N PHE A 161 6.81 -0.90 -6.14
CA PHE A 161 6.28 -0.16 -7.29
C PHE A 161 7.28 0.00 -8.44
N ILE A 162 8.56 0.23 -8.14
CA ILE A 162 9.63 0.31 -9.15
C ILE A 162 9.89 -1.07 -9.76
N LEU A 163 10.06 -2.09 -8.92
CA LEU A 163 10.50 -3.42 -9.34
C LEU A 163 9.42 -4.14 -10.13
N ILE A 164 8.14 -4.00 -9.74
CA ILE A 164 7.05 -4.67 -10.42
C ILE A 164 6.83 -4.13 -11.84
N GLN A 165 7.18 -2.86 -12.11
CA GLN A 165 7.09 -2.30 -13.46
C GLN A 165 8.10 -2.92 -14.44
N GLN A 166 9.21 -3.48 -13.94
CA GLN A 166 10.19 -4.20 -14.77
C GLN A 166 9.64 -5.53 -15.32
N THR A 167 8.43 -5.92 -14.90
CA THR A 167 7.77 -7.14 -15.36
C THR A 167 7.08 -6.84 -16.69
N GLY A 168 7.69 -7.31 -17.79
CA GLY A 168 7.22 -7.01 -19.15
C GLY A 168 5.74 -7.34 -19.39
N ASP A 169 5.14 -6.67 -20.37
CA ASP A 169 3.67 -6.61 -20.52
C ASP A 169 3.01 -7.98 -20.81
N ALA A 170 3.71 -8.88 -21.50
CA ALA A 170 3.21 -10.20 -21.90
C ALA A 170 3.03 -11.20 -20.73
N THR A 171 3.45 -10.84 -19.52
CA THR A 171 3.56 -11.76 -18.38
C THR A 171 2.25 -11.98 -17.61
N GLY A 172 1.19 -11.25 -17.98
CA GLY A 172 -0.10 -11.32 -17.30
C GLY A 172 0.03 -11.02 -15.79
N VAL A 173 -0.55 -11.88 -14.96
CA VAL A 173 -0.62 -11.72 -13.48
C VAL A 173 0.47 -12.53 -12.75
N TRP A 174 1.23 -13.38 -13.45
CA TRP A 174 2.29 -14.21 -12.85
C TRP A 174 3.32 -13.47 -12.00
N PRO A 175 3.76 -12.24 -12.35
CA PRO A 175 4.69 -11.51 -11.49
C PRO A 175 4.11 -11.16 -10.12
N LEU A 176 2.79 -10.93 -10.01
CA LEU A 176 2.13 -10.70 -8.73
C LEU A 176 2.02 -11.98 -7.90
N VAL A 177 1.86 -13.14 -8.52
CA VAL A 177 1.93 -14.44 -7.83
C VAL A 177 3.31 -14.65 -7.24
N ALA A 178 4.37 -14.39 -8.02
CA ALA A 178 5.75 -14.43 -7.53
C ALA A 178 5.98 -13.41 -6.40
N ALA A 179 5.45 -12.20 -6.55
CA ALA A 179 5.55 -11.16 -5.55
C ALA A 179 4.88 -11.56 -4.22
N LYS A 180 3.64 -12.03 -4.25
CA LYS A 180 2.94 -12.49 -3.04
C LYS A 180 3.60 -13.71 -2.41
N SER A 181 4.16 -14.62 -3.22
CA SER A 181 4.90 -15.79 -2.72
C SER A 181 6.17 -15.37 -1.99
N ALA A 182 7.00 -14.53 -2.61
CA ALA A 182 8.22 -14.01 -1.98
C ALA A 182 7.90 -13.14 -0.75
N GLY A 183 6.88 -12.29 -0.83
CA GLY A 183 6.42 -11.48 0.29
C GLY A 183 5.92 -12.33 1.46
N LEU A 184 5.17 -13.40 1.20
CA LEU A 184 4.75 -14.36 2.21
C LEU A 184 5.94 -15.03 2.89
N ILE A 185 6.96 -15.45 2.13
CA ILE A 185 8.20 -16.01 2.68
C ILE A 185 8.88 -15.00 3.62
N VAL A 186 9.04 -13.76 3.18
CA VAL A 186 9.64 -12.69 4.01
C VAL A 186 8.83 -12.46 5.29
N ILE A 187 7.50 -12.45 5.21
CA ILE A 187 6.61 -12.29 6.36
C ILE A 187 6.75 -13.47 7.33
N VAL A 188 6.75 -14.71 6.83
CA VAL A 188 6.91 -15.92 7.65
C VAL A 188 8.27 -15.91 8.34
N LEU A 189 9.35 -15.65 7.60
CA LEU A 189 10.70 -15.56 8.18
C LEU A 189 10.79 -14.46 9.25
N SER A 190 10.20 -13.29 8.98
CA SER A 190 10.15 -12.19 9.95
C SER A 190 9.34 -12.56 11.20
N ALA A 191 8.24 -13.29 11.04
CA ALA A 191 7.44 -13.80 12.15
C ALA A 191 8.21 -14.83 12.99
N LEU A 192 8.94 -15.76 12.36
CA LEU A 192 9.77 -16.75 13.05
C LEU A 192 10.92 -16.08 13.83
N LEU A 193 11.59 -15.11 13.22
CA LEU A 193 12.65 -14.33 13.89
C LEU A 193 12.12 -13.50 15.06
N ALA A 194 10.89 -12.97 14.94
CA ALA A 194 10.24 -12.25 16.02
C ALA A 194 9.80 -13.21 17.16
N ALA A 195 9.30 -14.40 16.82
CA ALA A 195 8.89 -15.41 17.79
C ALA A 195 10.08 -15.96 18.59
N GLY A 196 11.22 -16.20 17.94
CA GLY A 196 12.46 -16.65 18.61
C GLY A 196 13.00 -15.65 19.63
N ARG A 197 12.69 -14.36 19.49
CA ARG A 197 13.03 -13.30 20.46
C ARG A 197 11.98 -13.10 21.55
N ALA A 198 10.75 -13.56 21.32
CA ALA A 198 9.63 -13.41 22.23
C ALA A 198 9.41 -14.72 23.00
N VAL A 199 10.29 -15.02 23.96
CA VAL A 199 10.01 -16.06 24.95
C VAL A 199 8.73 -15.64 25.72
N ARG A 200 7.61 -16.32 25.43
CA ARG A 200 6.40 -16.37 26.29
C ARG A 200 5.40 -15.21 26.19
N SER A 201 5.13 -14.68 25.00
CA SER A 201 3.89 -13.91 24.75
C SER A 201 2.84 -14.81 24.11
N ARG A 202 1.68 -14.98 24.76
CA ARG A 202 0.50 -15.76 24.32
C ARG A 202 0.52 -16.07 22.83
N ALA A 203 0.58 -17.36 22.47
CA ALA A 203 0.30 -17.82 21.12
C ALA A 203 -1.03 -17.22 20.69
N ALA A 204 -0.98 -16.18 19.86
CA ALA A 204 -2.15 -15.59 19.25
C ALA A 204 -2.69 -16.67 18.33
N ARG A 205 -3.72 -17.38 18.80
CA ARG A 205 -4.44 -18.32 17.94
C ARG A 205 -4.85 -17.51 16.70
N PRO A 206 -4.53 -17.95 15.48
CA PRO A 206 -5.00 -17.30 14.27
C PRO A 206 -6.52 -17.48 14.24
N ALA A 207 -7.25 -16.57 14.88
CA ALA A 207 -8.65 -16.42 14.64
C ALA A 207 -8.73 -15.78 13.26
N VAL A 208 -9.25 -16.53 12.28
CA VAL A 208 -9.52 -16.02 10.94
C VAL A 208 -10.50 -14.86 11.09
N SER A 209 -9.97 -13.65 11.11
CA SER A 209 -10.81 -12.46 11.15
C SER A 209 -11.31 -12.18 9.75
N VAL A 210 -12.62 -11.98 9.60
CA VAL A 210 -13.24 -11.59 8.32
C VAL A 210 -12.54 -10.36 7.74
N LEU A 211 -12.09 -9.44 8.61
CA LEU A 211 -11.32 -8.25 8.24
C LEU A 211 -9.97 -8.60 7.60
N ALA A 212 -9.22 -9.59 8.12
CA ALA A 212 -7.95 -10.00 7.54
C ALA A 212 -8.14 -10.69 6.18
N VAL A 213 -9.18 -11.52 6.02
CA VAL A 213 -9.53 -12.14 4.74
C VAL A 213 -9.90 -11.07 3.72
N ALA A 214 -10.79 -10.14 4.10
CA ALA A 214 -11.20 -9.03 3.25
C ALA A 214 -10.02 -8.14 2.86
N ALA A 215 -9.13 -7.81 3.82
CA ALA A 215 -7.91 -7.06 3.54
C ALA A 215 -7.03 -7.76 2.50
N GLY A 216 -6.83 -9.09 2.63
CA GLY A 216 -6.04 -9.85 1.66
C GLY A 216 -6.63 -9.89 0.24
N LEU A 217 -7.95 -10.03 0.12
CA LEU A 217 -8.64 -9.99 -1.17
C LEU A 217 -8.58 -8.61 -1.83
N ILE A 218 -8.85 -7.57 -1.04
CA ILE A 218 -8.84 -6.18 -1.51
C ILE A 218 -7.43 -5.75 -1.92
N ASP A 219 -6.42 -6.12 -1.13
CA ASP A 219 -5.01 -5.86 -1.40
C ASP A 219 -4.54 -6.55 -2.70
N ALA A 220 -4.92 -7.82 -2.90
CA ALA A 220 -4.66 -8.54 -4.15
C ALA A 220 -5.29 -7.88 -5.38
N LEU A 221 -6.54 -7.41 -5.25
CA LEU A 221 -7.21 -6.68 -6.33
C LEU A 221 -6.56 -5.31 -6.56
N GLY A 222 -6.12 -4.63 -5.50
CA GLY A 222 -5.37 -3.37 -5.56
C GLY A 222 -4.07 -3.52 -6.34
N ASP A 223 -3.29 -4.55 -6.04
CA ASP A 223 -2.05 -4.87 -6.76
C ASP A 223 -2.29 -5.17 -8.25
N LEU A 224 -3.38 -5.88 -8.57
CA LEU A 224 -3.76 -6.14 -9.94
C LEU A 224 -4.09 -4.84 -10.69
N LEU A 225 -4.92 -3.98 -10.09
CA LEU A 225 -5.26 -2.69 -10.70
C LEU A 225 -4.04 -1.76 -10.82
N TYR A 226 -3.15 -1.76 -9.83
CA TYR A 226 -1.89 -1.01 -9.88
C TYR A 226 -1.00 -1.51 -11.02
N LEU A 227 -0.79 -2.83 -11.15
CA LEU A 227 0.01 -3.41 -12.22
C LEU A 227 -0.54 -3.00 -13.59
N LEU A 228 -1.85 -3.11 -13.77
CA LEU A 228 -2.51 -2.70 -15.01
C LEU A 228 -2.37 -1.19 -15.26
N ALA A 229 -2.45 -0.36 -14.21
CA ALA A 229 -2.25 1.08 -14.32
C ALA A 229 -0.81 1.44 -14.72
N ALA A 230 0.17 0.78 -14.12
CA ALA A 230 1.60 0.99 -14.36
C ALA A 230 2.04 0.53 -15.76
N ARG A 231 1.36 -0.47 -16.34
CA ARG A 231 1.55 -0.89 -17.74
C ARG A 231 0.82 -0.01 -18.74
N ALA A 232 -0.35 0.53 -18.37
CA ALA A 232 -1.17 1.35 -19.26
C ALA A 232 -0.75 2.84 -19.32
N GLY A 233 0.26 3.27 -18.55
CA GLY A 233 0.64 4.67 -18.46
C GLY A 233 2.02 4.89 -17.83
N LEU A 234 2.29 6.15 -17.50
CA LEU A 234 3.54 6.56 -16.86
C LEU A 234 3.64 6.05 -15.41
N LEU A 235 4.84 5.63 -14.99
CA LEU A 235 5.07 5.11 -13.63
C LEU A 235 4.70 6.18 -12.60
N SER A 236 5.15 7.43 -12.82
CA SER A 236 4.92 8.53 -11.90
C SER A 236 3.43 8.77 -11.68
N LEU A 237 2.61 8.66 -12.73
CA LEU A 237 1.16 8.89 -12.63
C LEU A 237 0.44 7.74 -11.93
N ALA A 238 0.77 6.49 -12.29
CA ALA A 238 0.19 5.32 -11.66
C ALA A 238 0.49 5.32 -10.15
N VAL A 239 1.74 5.61 -9.77
CA VAL A 239 2.18 5.66 -8.37
C VAL A 239 1.52 6.82 -7.63
N VAL A 240 1.56 8.04 -8.14
CA VAL A 240 1.01 9.21 -7.44
C VAL A 240 -0.47 9.07 -7.16
N ILE A 241 -1.24 8.61 -8.16
CA ILE A 241 -2.67 8.41 -8.00
C ILE A 241 -2.93 7.28 -7.01
N SER A 242 -2.23 6.14 -7.14
CA SER A 242 -2.40 5.00 -6.22
C SER A 242 -2.04 5.37 -4.79
N SER A 243 -1.03 6.22 -4.58
CA SER A 243 -0.61 6.76 -3.28
C SER A 243 -1.59 7.75 -2.64
N LEU A 244 -2.72 8.07 -3.30
CA LEU A 244 -3.83 8.79 -2.66
C LEU A 244 -4.66 7.91 -1.71
N TYR A 245 -4.32 6.62 -1.58
CA TYR A 245 -4.97 5.68 -0.67
C TYR A 245 -5.16 6.18 0.77
N PRO A 246 -4.28 7.00 1.40
CA PRO A 246 -4.52 7.47 2.76
C PRO A 246 -5.77 8.34 2.91
N ALA A 247 -6.16 9.07 1.86
CA ALA A 247 -7.40 9.84 1.87
C ALA A 247 -8.61 8.92 2.03
N VAL A 248 -8.56 7.75 1.40
CA VAL A 248 -9.60 6.71 1.48
C VAL A 248 -9.56 6.05 2.86
N THR A 249 -8.38 5.70 3.38
CA THR A 249 -8.21 5.14 4.73
C THR A 249 -8.81 6.05 5.79
N VAL A 250 -8.51 7.36 5.72
CA VAL A 250 -9.02 8.37 6.66
C VAL A 250 -10.52 8.57 6.50
N LEU A 251 -11.03 8.63 5.26
CA LEU A 251 -12.47 8.77 5.01
C LEU A 251 -13.25 7.59 5.59
N LEU A 252 -12.80 6.35 5.33
CA LEU A 252 -13.42 5.14 5.88
C LEU A 252 -13.39 5.12 7.41
N ALA A 253 -12.25 5.49 8.01
CA ALA A 253 -12.14 5.59 9.47
C ALA A 253 -13.16 6.59 10.04
N ARG A 254 -13.29 7.77 9.45
CA ARG A 254 -14.24 8.80 9.92
C ARG A 254 -15.69 8.41 9.71
N LEU A 255 -16.02 7.79 8.57
CA LEU A 255 -17.38 7.32 8.28
C LEU A 255 -17.80 6.21 9.26
N VAL A 256 -16.91 5.25 9.55
CA VAL A 256 -17.19 4.16 10.48
C VAL A 256 -17.28 4.64 11.94
N HIS A 257 -16.47 5.63 12.32
CA HIS A 257 -16.49 6.22 13.66
C HIS A 257 -17.48 7.39 13.82
N ALA A 258 -18.23 7.73 12.77
CA ALA A 258 -19.20 8.82 12.73
C ALA A 258 -18.64 10.19 13.18
N GLU A 259 -17.38 10.46 12.83
CA GLU A 259 -16.70 11.72 13.16
C GLU A 259 -16.72 12.72 12.00
N ARG A 260 -16.78 14.02 12.32
CA ARG A 260 -16.81 15.08 11.30
C ARG A 260 -15.42 15.28 10.68
N LEU A 261 -15.38 15.42 9.34
CA LEU A 261 -14.18 15.80 8.61
C LEU A 261 -13.73 17.21 8.99
N ARG A 262 -12.46 17.34 9.41
CA ARG A 262 -11.88 18.64 9.72
C ARG A 262 -11.62 19.45 8.45
N ALA A 263 -11.50 20.77 8.59
CA ALA A 263 -11.23 21.67 7.47
C ALA A 263 -9.97 21.27 6.68
N VAL A 264 -8.90 20.87 7.38
CA VAL A 264 -7.62 20.46 6.77
C VAL A 264 -7.79 19.22 5.88
N GLN A 265 -8.56 18.22 6.32
CA GLN A 265 -8.86 17.02 5.52
C GLN A 265 -9.72 17.35 4.29
N ARG A 266 -10.69 18.26 4.44
CA ARG A 266 -11.50 18.73 3.30
C ARG A 266 -10.65 19.44 2.26
N VAL A 267 -9.70 20.29 2.70
CA VAL A 267 -8.73 20.95 1.82
C VAL A 267 -7.81 19.91 1.17
N GLY A 268 -7.27 18.96 1.94
CA GLY A 268 -6.47 17.86 1.41
C GLY A 268 -7.21 17.06 0.34
N LEU A 269 -8.46 16.69 0.59
CA LEU A 269 -9.29 15.97 -0.38
C LEU A 269 -9.58 16.81 -1.63
N ALA A 270 -9.86 18.11 -1.48
CA ALA A 270 -10.04 19.01 -2.61
C ALA A 270 -8.77 19.14 -3.46
N LEU A 271 -7.59 19.20 -2.82
CA LEU A 271 -6.30 19.23 -3.51
C LEU A 271 -5.99 17.91 -4.21
N ALA A 272 -6.35 16.76 -3.63
CA ALA A 272 -6.23 15.45 -4.28
C ALA A 272 -7.08 15.39 -5.55
N LEU A 273 -8.34 15.86 -5.49
CA LEU A 273 -9.23 15.91 -6.66
C LEU A 273 -8.69 16.87 -7.73
N LEU A 274 -8.21 18.04 -7.34
CA LEU A 274 -7.60 18.99 -8.27
C LEU A 274 -6.33 18.42 -8.92
N GLY A 275 -5.46 17.80 -8.12
CA GLY A 275 -4.24 17.16 -8.58
C GLY A 275 -4.52 16.04 -9.58
N LEU A 276 -5.53 15.21 -9.29
CA LEU A 276 -6.01 14.15 -10.18
C LEU A 276 -6.50 14.70 -11.53
N VAL A 277 -7.29 15.79 -11.52
CA VAL A 277 -7.76 16.44 -12.75
C VAL A 277 -6.58 16.96 -13.58
N LEU A 278 -5.56 17.51 -12.95
CA LEU A 278 -4.37 18.01 -13.65
C LEU A 278 -3.48 16.88 -14.20
N VAL A 279 -3.38 15.76 -13.48
CA VAL A 279 -2.67 14.56 -13.94
C VAL A 279 -3.39 13.88 -15.10
N ALA A 280 -4.71 13.95 -15.13
CA ALA A 280 -5.54 13.32 -16.16
C ALA A 280 -5.63 14.11 -17.48
N ARG A 281 -5.03 15.31 -17.55
CA ARG A 281 -4.97 16.17 -18.74
C ARG A 281 -3.67 15.98 -19.49
#